data_AF-A0A1C5MVH9-F1
#
_entry.id   AF-A0A1C5MVH9-F1
#
_cell.length_a   1.000
_cell.length_b   1.000
_cell.length_c   1.000
_cell.angle_alpha   90.00
_cell.angle_beta   90.00
_cell.angle_gamma   90.00
#
_symmetry.space_group_name_H-M   'P 1'
#
loop_
_entity.id
_entity.type
_entity.pdbx_description
1 polymer ?
#
loop_
_entity_poly.entity_id
_entity_poly.type
_entity_poly.pdbx_seq_one_letter_code
_entity_poly.pdbx_strand_id
1 'polypeptide(L)'
;MKQIIKLIDVDVDGCGTNVETMIQVEGKQELTNGIIERIKDAIEKYKKENDGEYDTDSIVGVVCEHLESEGYMYDYISEDVAIEF
;
A
#
# COMPACT_ATOMS: atom_id res chain seq x y z
N MET A 1 11.86 -6.98 11.65
CA MET A 1 10.61 -7.76 11.49
C MET A 1 10.13 -7.57 10.07
N LYS A 2 9.94 -8.66 9.33
CA LYS A 2 9.45 -8.64 7.94
C LYS A 2 7.97 -8.98 7.93
N GLN A 3 7.17 -8.16 7.27
CA GLN A 3 5.73 -8.35 7.11
C GLN A 3 5.34 -7.98 5.67
N ILE A 4 4.17 -8.43 5.23
CA ILE A 4 3.64 -8.11 3.89
C ILE A 4 2.40 -7.26 4.06
N ILE A 5 2.32 -6.15 3.33
CA ILE A 5 1.12 -5.34 3.19
C ILE A 5 0.55 -5.60 1.80
N LYS A 6 -0.73 -5.95 1.74
CA LYS A 6 -1.51 -6.01 0.50
C LYS A 6 -2.37 -4.74 0.42
N LEU A 7 -2.03 -3.88 -0.53
CA LEU A 7 -2.82 -2.71 -0.90
C LEU A 7 -3.85 -3.14 -1.94
N ILE A 8 -5.09 -2.73 -1.76
CA ILE A 8 -6.21 -3.09 -2.63
C ILE A 8 -6.91 -1.80 -3.04
N ASP A 9 -6.83 -1.48 -4.32
CA ASP A 9 -7.64 -0.43 -4.95
C ASP A 9 -8.90 -1.11 -5.50
N VAL A 10 -10.04 -0.77 -4.93
CA VAL A 10 -11.29 -1.50 -5.13
C VAL A 10 -12.07 -0.86 -6.25
N ASP A 11 -12.53 -1.68 -7.20
CA ASP A 11 -13.44 -1.27 -8.28
C ASP A 11 -12.91 -0.09 -9.11
N VAL A 12 -11.64 -0.15 -9.51
CA VAL A 12 -10.93 0.95 -10.18
C VAL A 12 -11.56 1.36 -11.52
N ASP A 13 -12.28 0.44 -12.17
CA ASP A 13 -12.92 0.63 -13.47
C ASP A 13 -14.46 0.67 -13.40
N GLY A 14 -15.05 0.60 -12.20
CA GLY A 14 -16.51 0.52 -12.00
C GLY A 14 -17.14 -0.79 -12.50
N CYS A 15 -16.33 -1.79 -12.87
CA CYS A 15 -16.76 -3.09 -13.37
C CYS A 15 -16.49 -4.23 -12.37
N GLY A 16 -16.08 -3.90 -11.14
CA GLY A 16 -15.72 -4.82 -10.09
C GLY A 16 -14.27 -5.29 -10.13
N THR A 17 -13.41 -4.66 -10.95
CA THR A 17 -11.99 -5.02 -11.02
C THR A 17 -11.22 -4.38 -9.87
N ASN A 18 -10.56 -5.21 -9.06
CA ASN A 18 -9.63 -4.74 -8.03
C ASN A 18 -8.21 -4.76 -8.58
N VAL A 19 -7.42 -3.75 -8.20
CA VAL A 19 -5.96 -3.79 -8.37
C VAL A 19 -5.33 -4.11 -7.03
N GLU A 20 -4.47 -5.11 -7.01
CA GLU A 20 -3.81 -5.58 -5.80
C GLU A 20 -2.30 -5.39 -5.93
N THR A 21 -1.71 -4.69 -4.98
CA THR A 21 -0.26 -4.47 -4.90
C THR A 21 0.27 -5.00 -3.59
N MET A 22 1.31 -5.83 -3.64
CA MET A 22 1.96 -6.37 -2.45
C MET A 22 3.33 -5.70 -2.23
N ILE A 23 3.57 -5.28 -1.00
CA ILE A 23 4.88 -4.78 -0.56
C ILE A 23 5.34 -5.56 0.66
N GLN A 24 6.62 -5.92 0.69
CA GLN A 24 7.29 -6.36 1.90
C GLN A 24 7.71 -5.12 2.66
N VAL A 25 7.54 -5.12 3.97
CA VAL A 25 8.07 -4.08 4.84
C VAL A 25 8.98 -4.70 5.90
N GLU A 26 10.11 -4.06 6.14
CA GLU A 26 11.06 -4.44 7.18
C GLU A 26 11.30 -3.26 8.14
N GLY A 27 10.99 -3.48 9.42
CA GLY A 27 11.20 -2.48 10.47
C GLY A 27 11.68 -3.07 11.78
N LYS A 28 12.06 -2.21 12.73
CA LYS A 28 12.51 -2.63 14.07
C LYS A 28 11.38 -3.21 14.93
N GLN A 29 10.14 -2.87 14.61
CA GLN A 29 8.92 -3.31 15.30
C GLN A 29 7.89 -3.83 14.29
N GLU A 30 6.92 -4.60 14.77
CA GLU A 30 5.79 -5.06 13.96
C GLU A 30 4.90 -3.88 13.53
N LEU A 31 4.09 -4.09 12.49
CA LEU A 31 3.11 -3.10 12.09
C LEU A 31 2.03 -3.06 13.18
N THR A 32 1.97 -1.93 13.89
CA THR A 32 0.96 -1.73 14.92
C THR A 32 -0.31 -1.17 14.29
N ASN A 33 -1.45 -1.35 14.96
CA ASN A 33 -2.70 -0.69 14.56
C ASN A 33 -2.53 0.83 14.41
N GLY A 34 -1.71 1.45 15.24
CA GLY A 34 -1.44 2.89 15.15
C GLY A 34 -0.74 3.28 13.85
N ILE A 35 0.18 2.46 13.34
CA ILE A 35 0.84 2.69 12.04
C ILE A 35 -0.16 2.47 10.91
N ILE A 36 -0.98 1.42 10.99
CA ILE A 36 -2.01 1.13 9.99
C ILE A 36 -3.00 2.29 9.85
N GLU A 37 -3.45 2.87 10.96
CA GLU A 37 -4.36 4.03 10.93
C GLU A 37 -3.66 5.27 10.33
N ARG A 38 -2.39 5.52 10.64
CA ARG A 38 -1.65 6.66 10.04
C ARG A 38 -1.40 6.48 8.53
N ILE A 39 -1.22 5.25 8.06
CA ILE A 39 -1.17 4.94 6.62
C ILE A 39 -2.50 5.31 5.96
N LYS A 40 -3.63 4.91 6.55
CA LYS A 40 -4.96 5.29 6.03
C LYS A 40 -5.16 6.80 6.03
N ASP A 41 -4.75 7.49 7.09
CA ASP A 41 -4.83 8.95 7.17
C ASP A 41 -3.98 9.62 6.08
N ALA A 42 -2.79 9.09 5.78
CA ALA A 42 -1.93 9.60 4.71
C ALA A 42 -2.58 9.43 3.32
N ILE A 43 -3.19 8.26 3.06
CA ILE A 43 -3.95 8.00 1.83
C ILE A 43 -5.12 8.97 1.69
N GLU A 44 -5.97 9.08 2.71
CA GLU A 44 -7.16 9.95 2.67
C GLU A 44 -6.78 11.42 2.52
N LYS A 45 -5.70 11.85 3.19
CA LYS A 45 -5.15 13.19 3.02
C LYS A 45 -4.72 13.43 1.57
N TYR A 46 -3.96 12.51 0.98
CA TYR A 46 -3.53 12.62 -0.41
C TYR A 46 -4.72 12.72 -1.37
N LYS A 47 -5.72 11.83 -1.23
CA LYS A 47 -6.94 11.88 -2.04
C LYS A 47 -7.64 13.23 -1.93
N LYS A 48 -7.79 13.75 -0.71
CA LYS A 48 -8.42 15.05 -0.47
C LYS A 48 -7.63 16.22 -1.08
N GLU A 49 -6.30 16.18 -1.03
CA GLU A 49 -5.43 17.21 -1.60
C GLU A 49 -5.44 17.19 -3.14
N ASN A 50 -5.88 16.09 -3.76
CA ASN A 50 -6.01 15.91 -5.21
C ASN A 50 -7.48 15.82 -5.66
N ASP A 51 -8.41 16.45 -4.93
CA ASP A 51 -9.84 16.51 -5.28
C ASP A 51 -10.53 15.12 -5.50
N GLY A 52 -9.98 14.08 -4.88
CA GLY A 52 -10.43 12.69 -5.03
C GLY A 52 -9.87 11.97 -6.25
N GLU A 53 -9.10 12.65 -7.10
CA GLU A 53 -8.40 12.02 -8.22
C GLU A 53 -7.10 11.36 -7.72
N TYR A 54 -6.90 10.10 -8.12
CA TYR A 54 -5.68 9.35 -7.86
C TYR A 54 -5.56 8.20 -8.84
N ASP A 55 -4.34 7.71 -9.03
CA ASP A 55 -4.08 6.38 -9.60
C ASP A 55 -3.49 5.46 -8.53
N THR A 56 -3.54 4.15 -8.81
CA THR A 56 -3.08 3.14 -7.85
C THR A 56 -1.60 3.33 -7.49
N ASP A 57 -0.74 3.68 -8.46
CA ASP A 57 0.69 3.85 -8.25
C ASP A 57 1.00 5.00 -7.29
N SER A 58 0.26 6.10 -7.41
CA SER A 58 0.37 7.27 -6.54
C SER A 58 0.01 6.93 -5.09
N ILE A 59 -1.05 6.14 -4.89
CA ILE A 59 -1.43 5.67 -3.55
C ILE A 59 -0.35 4.76 -2.96
N VAL A 60 0.20 3.83 -3.76
CA VAL A 60 1.30 2.97 -3.29
C VAL A 60 2.52 3.81 -2.91
N GLY A 61 2.86 4.83 -3.70
CA GLY A 61 3.92 5.78 -3.38
C GLY A 61 3.72 6.47 -2.03
N VAL A 62 2.52 7.00 -1.76
CA VAL A 62 2.18 7.63 -0.48
C VAL A 62 2.36 6.68 0.70
N VAL A 63 1.94 5.42 0.56
CA VAL A 63 2.12 4.41 1.61
C VAL A 63 3.59 4.13 1.86
N CYS A 64 4.37 3.94 0.80
CA CYS A 64 5.80 3.68 0.84
C CYS A 64 6.58 4.83 1.50
N GLU A 65 6.32 6.08 1.11
CA GLU A 65 6.93 7.28 1.71
C GLU A 65 6.57 7.40 3.20
N HIS A 66 5.32 7.11 3.56
CA HIS A 66 4.88 7.14 4.96
C HIS A 66 5.61 6.09 5.80
N LEU A 67 5.73 4.86 5.29
CA LEU A 67 6.45 3.77 5.94
C LEU A 67 7.93 4.09 6.15
N GLU A 68 8.59 4.69 5.15
CA GLU A 68 9.97 5.17 5.29
C GLU A 68 10.10 6.21 6.40
N SER A 69 9.16 7.15 6.49
CA SER A 69 9.14 8.16 7.55
C SER A 69 8.96 7.56 8.96
N GLU A 70 8.27 6.41 9.06
CA GLU A 70 8.09 5.62 10.27
C GLU A 70 9.28 4.67 10.56
N GLY A 71 10.31 4.68 9.70
CA GLY A 71 11.53 3.90 9.86
C GLY A 71 11.46 2.47 9.34
N TYR A 72 10.53 2.18 8.44
CA TYR A 72 10.47 0.92 7.70
C TYR A 72 11.20 1.05 6.36
N MET A 73 11.82 -0.04 5.92
CA MET A 73 12.21 -0.22 4.52
C MET A 73 11.11 -1.01 3.82
N TYR A 74 10.93 -0.81 2.51
CA TYR A 74 9.98 -1.57 1.73
C TYR A 74 10.62 -2.11 0.44
N ASP A 75 10.07 -3.23 -0.03
CA ASP A 75 10.35 -3.81 -1.34
C ASP A 75 9.03 -4.22 -1.99
N TYR A 76 8.88 -3.97 -3.29
CA TYR A 76 7.74 -4.49 -4.04
C TYR A 76 7.87 -6.01 -4.17
N ILE A 77 6.79 -6.73 -3.88
CA ILE A 77 6.72 -8.18 -4.10
C ILE A 77 5.75 -8.45 -5.25
N SER A 78 6.19 -9.27 -6.19
CA SER A 78 5.34 -9.87 -7.21
C SER A 78 5.65 -11.35 -7.29
N GLU A 79 4.75 -12.13 -7.89
CA GLU A 79 5.00 -13.55 -8.10
C GLU A 79 6.14 -13.74 -9.11
N ASP A 80 7.17 -14.51 -8.73
CA ASP A 80 8.23 -14.89 -9.67
C ASP A 80 7.71 -15.87 -10.74
N VAL A 81 6.81 -16.78 -10.35
CA VAL A 81 6.21 -17.82 -11.21
C VAL A 81 4.79 -18.12 -10.74
N ALA A 82 3.83 -18.11 -11.67
CA ALA A 82 2.50 -18.68 -11.48
C ALA A 82 2.45 -20.08 -12.11
N ILE A 83 1.96 -21.07 -11.37
CA ILE A 83 1.75 -22.44 -11.86
C ILE A 83 0.25 -22.73 -11.79
N GLU A 84 -0.36 -22.92 -12.95
CA GLU A 84 -1.76 -23.34 -13.10
C GLU A 84 -1.87 -24.87 -12.96
N PHE A 85 -2.97 -25.37 -12.40
CA PHE A 85 -3.28 -26.80 -12.25
C PHE A 85 -4.69 -27.14 -12.74
#